data_AF-A0A6P0YD47-F1
#
_entry.id   AF-A0A6P0YD47-F1
#
_cell.length_a   1.000
_cell.length_b   1.000
_cell.length_c   1.000
_cell.angle_alpha   90.00
_cell.angle_beta   90.00
_cell.angle_gamma   90.00
#
_symmetry.space_group_name_H-M   'P 1'
#
loop_
_entity.id
_entity.type
_entity.pdbx_description
1 polymer ?
#
loop_
_entity_poly.entity_id
_entity_poly.type
_entity_poly.pdbx_seq_one_letter_code
_entity_poly.pdbx_strand_id
1 'polypeptide(L)'
;EIPQAEQEWFTIKNTKQEPNWYIVEVAIEGYPDYWILQVYDTGECDPCYTFVSPLSGSQDTDDLQELPESIANMISFERNSQMSATAKV
;
A
#
# COMPACT_ATOMS: atom_id res chain seq x y z
N GLU A 1 6.32 -11.06 9.26
CA GLU A 1 6.23 -11.68 7.92
C GLU A 1 4.77 -11.86 7.60
N ILE A 2 4.33 -11.50 6.39
CA ILE A 2 2.93 -11.61 5.97
C ILE A 2 2.67 -13.09 5.61
N PRO A 3 1.57 -13.71 6.08
CA PRO A 3 1.21 -15.08 5.70
C PRO A 3 1.13 -15.26 4.18
N GLN A 4 1.50 -16.43 3.66
CA GLN A 4 1.49 -16.67 2.21
C GLN A 4 0.10 -16.43 1.57
N ALA A 5 -0.97 -16.84 2.24
CA ALA A 5 -2.34 -16.62 1.78
C ALA A 5 -2.73 -15.13 1.70
N GLU A 6 -2.07 -14.27 2.48
CA GLU A 6 -2.25 -12.81 2.41
C GLU A 6 -1.37 -12.20 1.31
N GLN A 7 -0.18 -12.75 1.07
CA GLN A 7 0.71 -12.32 -0.02
C GLN A 7 0.04 -12.43 -1.40
N GLU A 8 -0.82 -13.43 -1.59
CA GLU A 8 -1.56 -13.65 -2.84
C GLU A 8 -2.54 -12.51 -3.19
N TRP A 9 -2.94 -11.69 -2.22
CA TRP A 9 -3.79 -10.53 -2.47
C TRP A 9 -3.05 -9.33 -3.04
N PHE A 10 -1.72 -9.30 -2.87
CA PHE A 10 -0.89 -8.23 -3.37
C PHE A 10 -0.46 -8.50 -4.80
N THR A 11 -0.58 -7.48 -5.63
CA THR A 11 -0.18 -7.53 -7.03
C THR A 11 0.74 -6.36 -7.37
N ILE A 12 1.68 -6.60 -8.28
CA ILE A 12 2.57 -5.55 -8.78
C ILE A 12 1.81 -4.79 -9.86
N LYS A 13 1.38 -3.58 -9.52
CA LYS A 13 0.66 -2.68 -10.43
C LYS A 13 1.60 -2.07 -11.47
N ASN A 14 2.80 -1.68 -11.03
CA ASN A 14 3.78 -1.03 -11.87
C ASN A 14 5.19 -1.23 -11.30
N THR A 15 6.18 -1.26 -12.19
CA THR A 15 7.60 -1.26 -11.84
C THR A 15 8.32 -0.27 -12.73
N LYS A 16 9.04 0.68 -12.11
CA LYS A 16 9.90 1.60 -12.83
C LYS A 16 11.33 1.40 -12.38
N GLN A 17 12.20 1.06 -13.32
CA GLN A 17 13.63 0.95 -13.07
C GLN A 17 14.29 2.32 -13.15
N GLU A 18 15.06 2.64 -12.12
CA GLU A 18 15.98 3.77 -12.06
C GLU A 18 17.44 3.21 -12.08
N PRO A 19 18.48 4.06 -12.23
CA PRO A 19 19.84 3.57 -12.46
C PRO A 19 20.39 2.61 -11.38
N ASN A 20 20.03 2.79 -10.11
CA ASN A 20 20.54 1.99 -8.98
C ASN A 20 19.43 1.50 -8.04
N TRP A 21 18.17 1.60 -8.45
CA TRP A 21 17.02 1.24 -7.63
C TRP A 21 15.75 1.12 -8.48
N TYR A 22 14.69 0.60 -7.90
CA TYR A 22 13.40 0.36 -8.54
C TYR A 22 12.31 1.06 -7.73
N ILE A 23 11.38 1.72 -8.41
CA ILE A 23 10.08 2.08 -7.85
C ILE A 23 9.14 0.91 -8.13
N VAL A 24 8.56 0.35 -7.09
CA VAL A 24 7.59 -0.75 -7.19
C VAL A 24 6.27 -0.28 -6.61
N GLU A 25 5.22 -0.33 -7.42
CA GLU A 25 3.85 -0.07 -6.97
C GLU A 25 3.17 -1.41 -6.68
N VAL A 26 2.84 -1.63 -5.40
CA VAL A 26 2.15 -2.83 -4.92
C VAL A 26 0.72 -2.44 -4.63
N ALA A 27 -0.24 -3.02 -5.35
CA ALA A 27 -1.66 -2.82 -5.13
C ALA A 27 -2.29 -4.07 -4.52
N ILE A 28 -3.54 -3.96 -4.09
CA ILE A 28 -4.35 -5.11 -3.72
C ILE A 28 -5.34 -5.37 -4.86
N GLU A 29 -5.47 -6.64 -5.24
CA GLU A 29 -6.38 -7.01 -6.33
C GLU A 29 -7.82 -6.61 -6.02
N GLY A 30 -8.45 -5.86 -6.94
CA GLY A 30 -9.82 -5.36 -6.76
C GLY A 30 -9.94 -4.04 -5.98
N TYR A 31 -8.84 -3.53 -5.40
CA TYR A 31 -8.84 -2.32 -4.60
C TYR A 31 -8.04 -1.19 -5.25
N PRO A 32 -8.44 0.07 -5.03
CA PRO A 32 -7.77 1.19 -5.63
C PRO A 32 -6.55 1.68 -4.82
N ASP A 33 -6.36 1.14 -3.63
CA ASP A 33 -5.24 1.43 -2.72
C ASP A 33 -3.96 0.73 -3.16
N TYR A 34 -2.84 1.44 -3.06
CA TYR A 34 -1.53 0.89 -3.38
C TYR A 34 -0.40 1.56 -2.60
N TRP A 35 0.70 0.84 -2.45
CA TRP A 35 1.95 1.29 -1.84
C TRP A 35 2.99 1.50 -2.94
N ILE A 36 3.76 2.58 -2.80
CA ILE A 36 4.93 2.88 -3.61
C ILE A 36 6.15 2.60 -2.73
N LEU A 37 6.95 1.64 -3.15
CA LEU A 37 8.17 1.18 -2.48
C LEU A 37 9.38 1.52 -3.35
N GLN A 38 10.48 1.86 -2.69
CA GLN A 38 11.79 1.97 -3.34
C GLN A 38 12.62 0.74 -2.97
N VAL A 39 13.13 0.04 -3.97
CA VAL A 39 13.94 -1.17 -3.78
C VAL A 39 15.31 -0.93 -4.40
N TYR A 40 16.36 -1.00 -3.61
CA TYR A 40 17.74 -0.87 -4.08
C TYR A 40 18.11 -2.09 -4.94
N ASP A 41 19.15 -1.94 -5.77
CA ASP A 41 19.71 -3.05 -6.56
C ASP A 41 20.25 -4.21 -5.69
N THR A 42 20.55 -3.93 -4.42
CA THR A 42 20.87 -4.94 -3.39
C THR A 42 19.68 -5.82 -3.00
N GLY A 43 18.46 -5.46 -3.41
CA GLY A 43 17.21 -6.09 -2.99
C GLY A 43 16.68 -5.57 -1.65
N GLU A 44 17.36 -4.61 -1.03
CA GLU A 44 16.88 -3.95 0.19
C GLU A 44 15.80 -2.93 -0.14
N CYS A 45 14.75 -2.86 0.68
CA CYS A 45 13.72 -1.84 0.56
C CYS A 45 14.12 -0.60 1.37
N ASP A 46 13.83 0.57 0.82
CA ASP A 46 13.86 1.81 1.60
C ASP A 46 12.82 1.72 2.74
N PRO A 47 13.16 2.13 3.97
CA PRO A 47 12.22 2.11 5.09
C PRO A 47 11.07 3.11 4.91
N CYS A 48 11.21 4.10 4.03
CA CYS A 48 10.15 5.02 3.67
C CYS A 48 9.37 4.49 2.47
N TYR A 49 8.06 4.33 2.64
CA TYR A 49 7.11 4.04 1.58
C TYR A 49 6.06 5.13 1.49
N THR A 50 5.37 5.21 0.35
CA THR A 50 4.21 6.09 0.19
C THR A 50 2.97 5.25 -0.04
N PHE A 51 1.98 5.36 0.84
CA PHE A 51 0.65 4.81 0.58
C PHE A 51 -0.15 5.80 -0.28
N VAL A 52 -0.96 5.29 -1.22
CA VAL A 52 -1.86 6.11 -2.03
C VAL A 52 -3.25 5.49 -2.00
N SER A 53 -4.23 6.27 -1.57
CA SER A 53 -5.64 5.88 -1.60
C SER A 53 -6.50 6.97 -2.24
N PRO A 54 -7.20 6.69 -3.35
CA PRO A 54 -8.15 7.63 -3.92
C PRO A 54 -9.43 7.77 -3.07
N LEU A 55 -9.58 6.97 -2.02
CA LEU A 55 -10.68 7.00 -1.06
C LEU A 55 -10.34 7.81 0.20
N SER A 56 -9.35 8.72 0.09
CA SER A 56 -8.95 9.63 1.16
C SER A 56 -10.16 10.36 1.77
N GLY A 57 -10.54 9.98 2.99
CA GLY A 57 -11.57 10.66 3.77
C GLY A 57 -12.91 9.92 3.95
N SER A 58 -13.14 8.81 3.24
CA SER A 58 -14.30 7.94 3.53
C SER A 58 -13.96 6.98 4.66
N GLN A 59 -14.67 7.10 5.79
CA GLN A 59 -14.69 6.11 6.89
C GLN A 59 -15.27 4.76 6.46
N ASP A 60 -15.72 4.67 5.21
CA ASP A 60 -16.28 3.47 4.62
C ASP A 60 -15.17 2.44 4.42
N THR A 61 -15.20 1.43 5.28
CA THR A 61 -14.44 0.18 5.16
C THR A 61 -15.35 -0.94 4.66
N ASP A 62 -16.58 -0.62 4.23
CA ASP A 62 -17.54 -1.61 3.72
C ASP A 62 -16.96 -2.33 2.50
N ASP A 63 -16.17 -1.60 1.70
CA ASP A 63 -15.45 -2.16 0.57
C ASP A 63 -14.44 -3.25 0.99
N LEU A 64 -13.88 -3.19 2.21
CA LEU A 64 -12.79 -4.07 2.68
C LEU A 64 -13.29 -5.38 3.29
N GLN A 65 -14.60 -5.65 3.34
CA GLN A 65 -15.15 -6.84 3.99
C GLN A 65 -14.71 -8.17 3.36
N GLU A 66 -14.33 -8.16 2.08
CA GLU A 66 -13.86 -9.34 1.35
C GLU A 66 -12.37 -9.62 1.57
N LEU A 67 -11.63 -8.67 2.16
CA LEU A 67 -10.20 -8.84 2.45
C LEU A 67 -9.96 -9.60 3.75
N PRO A 68 -8.81 -10.28 3.86
CA PRO A 68 -8.31 -10.76 5.13
C PRO A 68 -8.26 -9.64 6.18
N GLU A 69 -8.67 -9.94 7.40
CA GLU A 69 -8.77 -8.96 8.50
C GLU A 69 -7.45 -8.17 8.70
N SER A 70 -6.29 -8.83 8.59
CA SER A 70 -4.99 -8.16 8.71
C SER A 70 -4.74 -7.13 7.60
N ILE A 71 -5.11 -7.44 6.36
CA ILE A 71 -4.97 -6.52 5.22
C ILE A 71 -5.97 -5.36 5.35
N ALA A 72 -7.22 -5.66 5.69
CA ALA A 72 -8.26 -4.65 5.90
C ALA A 72 -7.87 -3.67 7.02
N ASN A 73 -7.33 -4.18 8.14
CA ASN A 73 -6.81 -3.36 9.23
C ASN A 73 -5.62 -2.49 8.80
N MET A 74 -4.70 -3.04 8.00
CA MET A 74 -3.55 -2.29 7.47
C MET A 74 -4.00 -1.12 6.60
N ILE A 75 -4.89 -1.35 5.63
CA ILE A 75 -5.45 -0.28 4.77
C ILE A 75 -6.18 0.77 5.61
N SER A 76 -7.01 0.32 6.55
CA SER A 76 -7.79 1.23 7.42
C SER A 76 -6.87 2.13 8.24
N PHE A 77 -5.76 1.57 8.76
CA PHE A 77 -4.75 2.34 9.46
C PHE A 77 -4.08 3.36 8.54
N GLU A 78 -3.67 2.97 7.34
CA GLU A 78 -2.99 3.85 6.37
C GLU A 78 -3.89 5.00 5.92
N ARG A 79 -5.16 4.71 5.56
CA ARG A 79 -6.16 5.72 5.19
C ARG A 79 -6.38 6.74 6.32
N ASN A 80 -6.39 6.30 7.57
CA ASN A 80 -6.57 7.16 8.74
C ASN A 80 -5.29 7.96 9.07
N SER A 81 -4.11 7.34 8.93
CA SER A 81 -2.81 7.99 9.11
C SER A 81 -2.62 9.17 8.14
N GLN A 82 -3.05 9.01 6.88
CA GLN A 82 -3.05 10.12 5.90
C GLN A 82 -4.03 11.25 6.24
N MET A 83 -5.13 10.95 6.95
CA MET A 83 -6.06 11.98 7.45
C MET A 83 -5.37 12.93 8.45
N SER A 84 -4.35 12.45 9.17
CA SER A 84 -3.53 13.28 10.07
C SER A 84 -2.44 14.07 9.33
N ALA A 85 -1.93 13.55 8.19
CA ALA A 85 -0.92 14.24 7.39
C ALA A 85 -1.49 15.41 6.57
N THR A 86 -2.79 15.41 6.24
CA THR A 86 -3.45 16.51 5.52
C THR A 86 -4.05 17.60 6.42
N ALA A 87 -3.91 17.49 7.74
CA ALA A 87 -4.32 18.49 8.72
C ALA A 87 -3.17 19.46 9.07
N LYS A 88 -2.50 20.00 8.05
CA LYS A 88 -1.67 21.21 8.17
C LYS A 88 -1.89 22.10 6.94
N VAL A 89 -2.88 22.98 7.03
CA VAL A 89 -2.93 24.25 6.30
C VAL A 89 -3.33 25.33 7.30
#